data_AF-A0A9E1HAK7-F1
#
_entry.id   AF-A0A9E1HAK7-F1
#
_cell.length_a   1.000
_cell.length_b   1.000
_cell.length_c   1.000
_cell.angle_alpha   90.00
_cell.angle_beta   90.00
_cell.angle_gamma   90.00
#
_symmetry.space_group_name_H-M   'P 1'
#
loop_
_entity.id
_entity.type
_entity.pdbx_description
1 polymer ?
#
loop_
_entity_poly.entity_id
_entity_poly.type
_entity_poly.pdbx_seq_one_letter_code
_entity_poly.pdbx_strand_id
1 'polypeptide(L)'
;GTNSLEDKQAIQDEIEALKDEVNRISKDTEYNSKSLLDGSLDTRVYTDNANVSRVNVSDYVNPGKYEINIKTAATKATDTATDVGINSTGTGAIGASGTISINGSSVDIDANDTMAEVYEKIRAAAEVGEAEMKTDDGTFTGLQASRYGSSAALVITFSGKEGVSTTKDFATALGYTTDLTTDAKTGTMTYDAAKAGNSGTDAEVELSVGKVIAGTKDTSIFTSTATVATDGNRVTITDRDGFSMSFLAKEGKTGKTVFDVTDIGNMTLHIGANEHQNMDVRIQEISCETLYIDDLDVTTVTGADRAISALDDAIAMVSDARSKIGAYENRLEYATSSLDTFEENMTDAMSRLTDVDMAEEMTNYTQYNVLQQAGVSVLSQANDLPQNVLSLLQ
;
A
#
# COMPACT_ATOMS: atom_id res chain seq x y z
N GLY A 1 -12.45 -11.67 -27.22
CA GLY A 1 -13.82 -11.18 -27.45
C GLY A 1 -13.74 -9.67 -27.43
N THR A 2 -14.43 -8.99 -28.34
CA THR A 2 -14.56 -7.53 -28.29
C THR A 2 -15.58 -7.20 -27.20
N ASN A 3 -15.12 -6.88 -26.00
CA ASN A 3 -16.00 -6.29 -24.98
C ASN A 3 -16.46 -4.93 -25.51
N SER A 4 -17.75 -4.64 -25.40
CA SER A 4 -18.27 -3.32 -25.74
C SER A 4 -17.80 -2.29 -24.70
N LEU A 5 -17.87 -1.00 -25.02
CA LEU A 5 -17.55 0.06 -24.07
C LEU A 5 -18.47 0.00 -22.83
N GLU A 6 -19.74 -0.37 -23.02
CA GLU A 6 -20.69 -0.58 -21.94
C GLU A 6 -20.27 -1.73 -21.02
N ASP A 7 -19.79 -2.85 -21.58
CA ASP A 7 -19.29 -3.98 -20.77
C ASP A 7 -18.07 -3.57 -19.95
N LYS A 8 -17.15 -2.81 -20.53
CA LYS A 8 -15.97 -2.30 -19.82
C LYS A 8 -16.36 -1.34 -18.69
N GLN A 9 -17.36 -0.47 -18.92
CA GLN A 9 -17.86 0.43 -17.89
C GLN A 9 -18.50 -0.33 -16.73
N ALA A 10 -19.31 -1.35 -17.02
CA ALA A 10 -19.91 -2.19 -15.97
C ALA A 10 -18.85 -2.91 -15.12
N ILE A 11 -17.76 -3.39 -15.75
CA ILE A 11 -16.62 -3.99 -15.04
C ILE A 11 -15.90 -2.93 -14.20
N GLN A 12 -15.72 -1.72 -14.73
CA GLN A 12 -15.09 -0.62 -13.99
C GLN A 12 -15.91 -0.25 -12.74
N ASP A 13 -17.24 -0.20 -12.85
CA ASP A 13 -18.13 0.07 -11.71
C ASP A 13 -18.03 -1.04 -10.64
N GLU A 14 -17.87 -2.31 -11.06
CA GLU A 14 -17.62 -3.43 -10.14
C GLU A 14 -16.24 -3.30 -9.46
N ILE A 15 -15.20 -2.90 -10.19
CA ILE A 15 -13.87 -2.64 -9.63
C ILE A 15 -13.93 -1.50 -8.61
N GLU A 16 -14.64 -0.42 -8.89
CA GLU A 16 -14.81 0.70 -7.95
C GLU A 16 -15.48 0.24 -6.64
N ALA A 17 -16.55 -0.54 -6.74
CA ALA A 17 -17.22 -1.11 -5.57
C ALA A 17 -16.29 -2.04 -4.76
N LEU A 18 -15.46 -2.84 -5.43
CA LEU A 18 -14.47 -3.70 -4.77
C LEU A 18 -13.35 -2.89 -4.10
N LYS A 19 -12.90 -1.78 -4.71
CA LYS A 19 -11.93 -0.86 -4.08
C LYS A 19 -12.51 -0.23 -2.81
N ASP A 20 -13.76 0.20 -2.85
CA ASP A 20 -14.46 0.71 -1.67
C ASP A 20 -14.55 -0.34 -0.57
N GLU A 21 -14.83 -1.59 -0.92
CA GLU A 21 -14.86 -2.71 0.01
C GLU A 21 -13.47 -2.99 0.63
N VAL A 22 -12.39 -2.94 -0.16
CA VAL A 22 -11.02 -3.07 0.37
C VAL A 22 -10.70 -1.98 1.38
N ASN A 23 -11.03 -0.72 1.06
CA ASN A 23 -10.85 0.40 1.97
C ASN A 23 -11.72 0.29 3.24
N ARG A 24 -12.91 -0.31 3.11
CA ARG A 24 -13.78 -0.60 4.25
C ARG A 24 -13.19 -1.68 5.15
N ILE A 25 -12.71 -2.79 4.59
CA ILE A 25 -12.04 -3.86 5.35
C ILE A 25 -10.83 -3.30 6.09
N SER A 26 -10.03 -2.46 5.42
CA SER A 26 -8.88 -1.78 6.02
C SER A 26 -9.23 -1.04 7.32
N LYS A 27 -10.33 -0.27 7.28
CA LYS A 27 -10.78 0.58 8.39
C LYS A 27 -11.54 -0.19 9.47
N ASP A 28 -12.38 -1.16 9.08
CA ASP A 28 -13.28 -1.89 9.98
C ASP A 28 -12.58 -3.07 10.68
N THR A 29 -11.40 -3.50 10.21
CA THR A 29 -10.68 -4.62 10.83
C THR A 29 -10.02 -4.18 12.13
N GLU A 30 -10.66 -4.52 13.25
CA GLU A 30 -10.19 -4.21 14.59
C GLU A 30 -9.95 -5.47 15.44
N TYR A 31 -8.96 -5.39 16.34
CA TYR A 31 -8.79 -6.33 17.44
C TYR A 31 -8.70 -5.56 18.76
N ASN A 32 -9.57 -5.89 19.72
CA ASN A 32 -9.62 -5.21 21.02
C ASN A 32 -9.73 -3.67 20.90
N SER A 33 -10.59 -3.19 20.00
CA SER A 33 -10.78 -1.77 19.67
C SER A 33 -9.53 -1.05 19.14
N LYS A 34 -8.55 -1.79 18.64
CA LYS A 34 -7.40 -1.28 17.89
C LYS A 34 -7.55 -1.71 16.45
N SER A 35 -7.55 -0.75 15.54
CA SER A 35 -7.49 -1.00 14.10
C SER A 35 -6.18 -1.70 13.75
N LEU A 36 -6.27 -2.69 12.86
CA LEU A 36 -5.12 -3.52 12.49
C LEU A 36 -4.51 -3.14 11.14
N LEU A 37 -5.35 -2.77 10.17
CA LEU A 37 -4.97 -2.61 8.76
C LEU A 37 -4.98 -1.15 8.28
N ASP A 38 -5.30 -0.21 9.16
CA ASP A 38 -5.41 1.23 8.89
C ASP A 38 -4.06 1.97 8.94
N GLY A 39 -2.96 1.25 9.14
CA GLY A 39 -1.62 1.80 9.27
C GLY A 39 -1.25 2.33 10.66
N SER A 40 -2.18 2.29 11.63
CA SER A 40 -1.90 2.72 13.00
C SER A 40 -0.85 1.86 13.70
N LEU A 41 -0.70 0.60 13.27
CA LEU A 41 0.27 -0.38 13.74
C LEU A 41 1.52 -0.51 12.87
N ASP A 42 1.67 0.40 11.89
CA ASP A 42 2.83 0.44 11.00
C ASP A 42 3.89 1.41 11.55
N THR A 43 5.12 1.24 11.07
CA THR A 43 6.21 2.17 11.32
C THR A 43 5.91 3.52 10.68
N ARG A 44 5.95 4.59 11.48
CA ARG A 44 5.71 5.95 10.97
C ARG A 44 6.94 6.48 10.25
N VAL A 45 6.74 6.97 9.03
CA VAL A 45 7.77 7.65 8.23
C VAL A 45 7.37 9.11 8.04
N TYR A 46 8.27 10.02 8.42
CA TYR A 46 8.10 11.45 8.17
C TYR A 46 8.99 11.89 7.02
N THR A 47 8.48 12.76 6.16
CA THR A 47 9.26 13.41 5.10
C THR A 47 9.37 14.90 5.41
N ASP A 48 10.56 15.47 5.23
CA ASP A 48 10.77 16.93 5.28
C ASP A 48 10.25 17.65 4.03
N ASN A 49 9.90 16.88 3.00
CA ASN A 49 9.41 17.37 1.73
C ASN A 49 7.93 17.03 1.55
N ALA A 50 7.07 18.04 1.59
CA ALA A 50 5.63 17.93 1.33
C ALA A 50 5.29 17.49 -0.12
N ASN A 51 6.29 17.41 -0.99
CA ASN A 51 6.17 16.92 -2.36
C ASN A 51 6.37 15.40 -2.45
N VAL A 52 6.48 14.68 -1.34
CA VAL A 52 6.50 13.21 -1.34
C VAL A 52 5.28 12.69 -0.59
N SER A 53 4.59 11.71 -1.17
CA SER A 53 3.41 11.06 -0.60
C SER A 53 3.49 9.54 -0.70
N ARG A 54 2.56 8.84 -0.03
CA ARG A 54 2.42 7.37 -0.04
C ARG A 54 3.72 6.62 0.25
N VAL A 55 4.40 7.05 1.30
CA VAL A 55 5.64 6.41 1.72
C VAL A 55 5.29 5.07 2.37
N ASN A 56 5.73 3.98 1.76
CA ASN A 56 5.63 2.64 2.32
C ASN A 56 7.04 2.07 2.49
N VAL A 57 7.30 1.44 3.63
CA VAL A 57 8.60 0.87 3.99
C VAL A 57 8.43 -0.57 4.43
N SER A 58 9.36 -1.45 4.07
CA SER A 58 9.41 -2.83 4.57
C SER A 58 9.92 -2.90 6.02
N ASP A 59 9.80 -4.07 6.64
CA ASP A 59 10.29 -4.37 8.00
C ASP A 59 11.82 -4.35 8.12
N TYR A 60 12.52 -4.49 6.99
CA TYR A 60 13.98 -4.47 6.91
C TYR A 60 14.54 -3.05 6.85
N VAL A 61 13.68 -2.04 6.79
CA VAL A 61 14.09 -0.63 6.88
C VAL A 61 14.34 -0.30 8.35
N ASN A 62 15.61 -0.19 8.72
CA ASN A 62 15.98 0.19 10.09
C ASN A 62 15.56 1.63 10.40
N PRO A 63 15.13 1.93 11.64
CA PRO A 63 14.85 3.29 12.06
C PRO A 63 16.05 4.23 11.86
N GLY A 64 15.76 5.45 11.43
CA GLY A 64 16.73 6.50 11.18
C GLY A 64 16.46 7.25 9.87
N LYS A 65 17.44 8.04 9.45
CA LYS A 65 17.26 8.99 8.35
C LYS A 65 17.81 8.46 7.02
N TYR A 66 17.02 8.63 5.98
CA TYR A 66 17.33 8.25 4.60
C TYR A 66 17.21 9.50 3.73
N GLU A 67 18.31 9.95 3.12
CA GLU A 67 18.30 11.11 2.20
C GLU A 67 18.34 10.61 0.76
N ILE A 68 17.44 11.16 -0.04
CA ILE A 68 17.43 11.03 -1.49
C ILE A 68 17.56 12.40 -2.15
N ASN A 69 17.96 12.42 -3.41
CA ASN A 69 17.94 13.62 -4.24
C ASN A 69 17.17 13.32 -5.53
N ILE A 70 16.01 13.94 -5.69
CA ILE A 70 15.23 13.91 -6.92
C ILE A 70 15.92 14.84 -7.92
N LYS A 71 16.69 14.28 -8.85
CA LYS A 71 17.47 15.00 -9.87
C LYS A 71 16.58 15.53 -10.97
N THR A 72 15.72 14.67 -11.49
CA THR A 72 14.82 14.96 -12.59
C THR A 72 13.41 14.62 -12.12
N ALA A 73 12.49 15.58 -12.22
CA ALA A 73 11.09 15.33 -11.89
C ALA A 73 10.42 14.57 -13.04
N ALA A 74 9.45 13.72 -12.72
CA ALA A 74 8.69 13.04 -13.74
C ALA A 74 7.85 14.03 -14.56
N THR A 75 7.79 13.83 -15.88
CA THR A 75 6.98 14.65 -16.79
C THR A 75 6.01 13.77 -17.58
N LYS A 76 4.88 14.35 -17.99
CA LYS A 76 3.91 13.71 -18.88
C LYS A 76 4.35 13.91 -20.32
N ALA A 77 4.02 12.98 -21.21
CA ALA A 77 4.15 13.22 -22.64
C ALA A 77 3.16 14.31 -23.04
N THR A 78 3.58 15.29 -23.84
CA THR A 78 2.71 16.41 -24.23
C THR A 78 2.70 16.63 -25.72
N ASP A 79 1.56 17.09 -26.18
CA ASP A 79 1.35 17.71 -27.47
C ASP A 79 1.03 19.21 -27.27
N THR A 80 1.24 20.00 -28.32
CA THR A 80 0.75 21.38 -28.38
C THR A 80 0.12 21.63 -29.74
N ALA A 81 -1.21 21.77 -29.75
CA ALA A 81 -1.95 22.21 -30.90
C ALA A 81 -1.98 23.74 -30.93
N THR A 82 -1.55 24.34 -32.04
CA THR A 82 -1.45 25.79 -32.21
C THR A 82 -2.65 26.34 -32.98
N ASP A 83 -3.11 27.53 -32.60
CA ASP A 83 -4.20 28.27 -33.29
C ASP A 83 -5.52 27.49 -33.42
N VAL A 84 -5.86 26.69 -32.41
CA VAL A 84 -7.09 25.89 -32.42
C VAL A 84 -8.30 26.77 -32.08
N GLY A 85 -9.28 26.84 -32.98
CA GLY A 85 -10.57 27.49 -32.72
C GLY A 85 -11.56 26.67 -31.89
N ILE A 86 -11.19 25.44 -31.47
CA ILE A 86 -12.07 24.48 -30.79
C ILE A 86 -12.20 24.86 -29.32
N ASN A 87 -13.43 25.15 -28.89
CA ASN A 87 -13.73 25.52 -27.51
C ASN A 87 -15.07 24.94 -27.07
N SER A 88 -15.27 24.84 -25.75
CA SER A 88 -16.44 24.20 -25.13
C SER A 88 -17.78 24.90 -25.37
N THR A 89 -17.79 26.11 -25.93
CA THR A 89 -19.01 26.92 -26.18
C THR A 89 -19.20 27.29 -27.66
N GLY A 90 -18.31 26.83 -28.53
CA GLY A 90 -18.22 27.26 -29.91
C GLY A 90 -19.32 26.63 -30.76
N THR A 91 -20.14 27.48 -31.36
CA THR A 91 -21.27 27.05 -32.22
C THR A 91 -20.92 27.02 -33.71
N GLY A 92 -19.73 27.50 -34.09
CA GLY A 92 -19.21 27.40 -35.44
C GLY A 92 -18.87 25.94 -35.79
N ALA A 93 -19.13 25.54 -37.03
CA ALA A 93 -18.72 24.24 -37.53
C ALA A 93 -17.20 24.20 -37.74
N ILE A 94 -16.57 23.05 -37.50
CA ILE A 94 -15.13 22.86 -37.69
C ILE A 94 -14.70 22.94 -39.16
N GLY A 95 -15.61 22.64 -40.10
CA GLY A 95 -15.37 22.78 -41.54
C GLY A 95 -14.44 21.72 -42.15
N ALA A 96 -14.01 20.74 -41.36
CA ALA A 96 -13.19 19.60 -41.80
C ALA A 96 -13.73 18.30 -41.18
N SER A 97 -13.62 17.18 -41.91
CA SER A 97 -14.01 15.86 -41.43
C SER A 97 -12.90 14.83 -41.52
N GLY A 98 -12.92 13.90 -40.57
CA GLY A 98 -11.91 12.88 -40.44
C GLY A 98 -12.05 12.11 -39.14
N THR A 99 -11.21 11.09 -39.00
CA THR A 99 -11.09 10.31 -37.78
C THR A 99 -9.81 10.77 -37.07
N ILE A 100 -9.94 11.08 -35.79
CA ILE A 100 -8.80 11.23 -34.88
C ILE A 100 -8.72 9.97 -34.03
N SER A 101 -7.52 9.40 -33.90
CA SER A 101 -7.23 8.29 -33.00
C SER A 101 -6.18 8.70 -31.98
N ILE A 102 -6.46 8.52 -30.70
CA ILE A 102 -5.57 8.83 -29.58
C ILE A 102 -5.21 7.51 -28.91
N ASN A 103 -3.94 7.10 -29.01
CA ASN A 103 -3.43 5.81 -28.52
C ASN A 103 -4.30 4.60 -28.90
N GLY A 104 -4.96 4.65 -30.06
CA GLY A 104 -5.84 3.60 -30.58
C GLY A 104 -7.34 3.82 -30.34
N SER A 105 -7.74 4.75 -29.47
CA SER A 105 -9.13 5.18 -29.30
C SER A 105 -9.54 6.13 -30.43
N SER A 106 -10.47 5.71 -31.29
CA SER A 106 -10.80 6.43 -32.52
C SER A 106 -12.18 7.10 -32.44
N VAL A 107 -12.26 8.36 -32.86
CA VAL A 107 -13.52 9.12 -32.95
C VAL A 107 -13.63 9.85 -34.27
N ASP A 108 -14.83 9.80 -34.84
CA ASP A 108 -15.15 10.48 -36.10
C ASP A 108 -15.70 11.89 -35.84
N ILE A 109 -15.10 12.84 -36.55
CA ILE A 109 -15.50 14.25 -36.59
C ILE A 109 -16.07 14.54 -37.97
N ASP A 110 -17.30 15.03 -38.02
CA ASP A 110 -17.94 15.47 -39.25
C ASP A 110 -17.76 16.98 -39.45
N ALA A 111 -17.75 17.44 -40.70
CA ALA A 111 -17.45 18.83 -41.04
C ALA A 111 -18.49 19.83 -40.50
N ASN A 112 -19.70 19.34 -40.20
CA ASN A 112 -20.80 20.12 -39.64
C ASN A 112 -20.86 20.09 -38.11
N ASP A 113 -20.01 19.28 -37.46
CA ASP A 113 -19.96 19.25 -36.00
C ASP A 113 -19.53 20.62 -35.50
N THR A 114 -20.22 21.10 -34.46
CA THR A 114 -19.87 22.33 -33.78
C THR A 114 -18.55 22.16 -33.03
N MET A 115 -17.81 23.26 -32.86
CA MET A 115 -16.58 23.26 -32.06
C MET A 115 -16.78 22.68 -30.65
N ALA A 116 -17.95 22.90 -30.04
CA ALA A 116 -18.29 22.30 -28.74
C ALA A 116 -18.48 20.77 -28.82
N GLU A 117 -19.13 20.26 -29.87
CA GLU A 117 -19.27 18.81 -30.07
C GLU A 117 -17.93 18.14 -30.37
N VAL A 118 -17.08 18.77 -31.17
CA VAL A 118 -15.72 18.28 -31.43
C VAL A 118 -14.88 18.29 -30.15
N TYR A 119 -15.00 19.34 -29.33
CA TYR A 119 -14.33 19.41 -28.04
C TYR A 119 -14.69 18.21 -27.15
N GLU A 120 -15.99 17.91 -27.02
CA GLU A 120 -16.46 16.78 -26.21
C GLU A 120 -16.06 15.42 -26.81
N LYS A 121 -16.10 15.27 -28.14
CA LYS A 121 -15.66 14.05 -28.82
C LYS A 121 -14.16 13.78 -28.60
N ILE A 122 -13.31 14.81 -28.72
CA ILE A 122 -11.87 14.70 -28.46
C ILE A 122 -11.62 14.38 -26.99
N ARG A 123 -12.34 15.03 -26.07
CA ARG A 123 -12.23 14.76 -24.63
C ARG A 123 -12.55 13.30 -24.29
N ALA A 124 -13.68 12.78 -24.79
CA ALA A 124 -14.09 11.40 -24.56
C ALA A 124 -13.11 10.39 -25.18
N ALA A 125 -12.61 10.68 -26.39
CA ALA A 125 -11.62 9.83 -27.04
C ALA A 125 -10.27 9.85 -26.32
N ALA A 126 -9.87 11.01 -25.79
CA ALA A 126 -8.65 11.20 -25.01
C ALA A 126 -8.71 10.40 -23.70
N GLU A 127 -9.82 10.46 -22.97
CA GLU A 127 -10.02 9.73 -21.71
C GLU A 127 -9.82 8.21 -21.92
N VAL A 128 -10.49 7.63 -22.93
CA VAL A 128 -10.31 6.21 -23.30
C VAL A 128 -8.89 5.93 -23.84
N GLY A 129 -8.28 6.90 -24.51
CA GLY A 129 -6.93 6.86 -25.06
C GLY A 129 -5.81 7.16 -24.07
N GLU A 130 -6.08 7.19 -22.75
CA GLU A 130 -5.08 7.52 -21.71
C GLU A 130 -4.40 8.88 -21.90
N ALA A 131 -5.16 9.85 -22.40
CA ALA A 131 -4.73 11.23 -22.56
C ALA A 131 -5.71 12.20 -21.89
N GLU A 132 -5.18 13.29 -21.37
CA GLU A 132 -5.93 14.41 -20.84
C GLU A 132 -5.92 15.56 -21.84
N MET A 133 -7.05 16.23 -21.95
CA MET A 133 -7.21 17.41 -22.79
C MET A 133 -6.57 18.62 -22.13
N LYS A 134 -5.61 19.26 -22.80
CA LYS A 134 -5.02 20.51 -22.35
C LYS A 134 -5.89 21.67 -22.81
N THR A 135 -6.30 22.50 -21.86
CA THR A 135 -7.13 23.67 -22.14
C THR A 135 -6.55 24.95 -21.56
N ASP A 136 -6.78 26.05 -22.28
CA ASP A 136 -6.53 27.40 -21.80
C ASP A 136 -7.83 28.19 -21.96
N ASP A 137 -8.39 28.65 -20.83
CA ASP A 137 -9.68 29.36 -20.75
C ASP A 137 -10.84 28.70 -21.55
N GLY A 138 -10.92 27.36 -21.50
CA GLY A 138 -11.97 26.58 -22.19
C GLY A 138 -11.71 26.32 -23.69
N THR A 139 -10.54 26.71 -24.20
CA THR A 139 -10.09 26.44 -25.57
C THR A 139 -9.11 25.26 -25.57
N PHE A 140 -9.23 24.37 -26.56
CA PHE A 140 -8.30 23.26 -26.76
C PHE A 140 -6.90 23.74 -27.15
N THR A 141 -5.87 23.25 -26.48
CA THR A 141 -4.46 23.62 -26.77
C THR A 141 -3.54 22.41 -26.97
N GLY A 142 -4.11 21.21 -27.01
CA GLY A 142 -3.37 19.96 -27.21
C GLY A 142 -3.80 18.86 -26.25
N LEU A 143 -3.05 17.76 -26.25
CA LEU A 143 -3.24 16.62 -25.36
C LEU A 143 -2.00 16.38 -24.51
N GLN A 144 -2.17 15.79 -23.34
CA GLN A 144 -1.07 15.26 -22.52
C GLN A 144 -1.39 13.84 -22.08
N ALA A 145 -0.41 13.01 -21.81
CA ALA A 145 -0.68 11.67 -21.27
C ALA A 145 -1.35 11.76 -19.88
N SER A 146 -2.22 10.82 -19.54
CA SER A 146 -2.83 10.74 -18.21
C SER A 146 -1.77 10.44 -17.13
N ARG A 147 -0.75 9.66 -17.48
CA ARG A 147 0.35 9.27 -16.58
C ARG A 147 1.67 9.94 -16.89
N TYR A 148 2.50 9.97 -15.86
CA TYR A 148 3.88 10.40 -15.92
C TYR A 148 4.78 9.25 -16.37
N GLY A 149 5.90 9.59 -17.00
CA GLY A 149 6.95 8.63 -17.30
C GLY A 149 7.15 8.33 -18.77
N SER A 150 8.24 7.62 -19.06
CA SER A 150 8.62 7.25 -20.43
C SER A 150 7.73 6.14 -21.01
N SER A 151 7.06 5.38 -20.14
CA SER A 151 6.11 4.32 -20.48
C SER A 151 4.76 4.87 -20.96
N ALA A 152 4.41 6.10 -20.60
CA ALA A 152 3.16 6.76 -20.98
C ALA A 152 3.29 7.38 -22.38
N ALA A 153 2.99 6.58 -23.41
CA ALA A 153 3.04 7.04 -24.80
C ALA A 153 1.85 7.97 -25.12
N LEU A 154 2.10 8.99 -25.95
CA LEU A 154 1.06 9.82 -26.57
C LEU A 154 1.26 9.78 -28.09
N VAL A 155 0.42 9.02 -28.75
CA VAL A 155 0.38 8.88 -30.21
C VAL A 155 -0.99 9.28 -30.71
N ILE A 156 -1.02 10.30 -31.56
CA ILE A 156 -2.26 10.84 -32.14
C ILE A 156 -2.18 10.63 -33.64
N THR A 157 -3.17 9.96 -34.21
CA THR A 157 -3.26 9.77 -35.66
C THR A 157 -4.48 10.47 -36.22
N PHE A 158 -4.32 11.04 -37.41
CA PHE A 158 -5.35 11.74 -38.15
C PHE A 158 -5.53 11.07 -39.50
N SER A 159 -6.77 10.84 -39.89
CA SER A 159 -7.14 10.38 -41.23
C SER A 159 -8.31 11.21 -41.73
N GLY A 160 -8.09 11.95 -42.83
CA GLY A 160 -9.15 12.75 -43.46
C GLY A 160 -10.21 11.85 -44.10
N LYS A 161 -11.47 12.28 -44.06
CA LYS A 161 -12.56 11.55 -44.71
C LYS A 161 -12.52 11.80 -46.22
N GLU A 162 -12.38 10.72 -47.01
CA GLU A 162 -12.28 10.83 -48.46
C GLU A 162 -13.47 11.60 -49.07
N GLY A 163 -13.16 12.54 -49.95
CA GLY A 163 -14.15 13.36 -50.65
C GLY A 163 -14.62 14.62 -49.92
N VAL A 164 -14.17 14.88 -48.69
CA VAL A 164 -14.55 16.08 -47.91
C VAL A 164 -13.34 16.94 -47.53
N SER A 165 -12.31 16.34 -46.94
CA SER A 165 -11.07 17.04 -46.54
C SER A 165 -9.87 16.12 -46.66
N THR A 166 -8.70 16.67 -47.03
CA THR A 166 -7.46 15.88 -46.98
C THR A 166 -7.04 15.66 -45.53
N THR A 167 -6.28 14.59 -45.24
CA THR A 167 -5.75 14.34 -43.89
C THR A 167 -4.95 15.53 -43.35
N LYS A 168 -4.25 16.26 -44.23
CA LYS A 168 -3.49 17.45 -43.87
C LYS A 168 -4.39 18.61 -43.47
N ASP A 169 -5.48 18.84 -44.21
CA ASP A 169 -6.44 19.91 -43.89
C ASP A 169 -7.15 19.62 -42.56
N PHE A 170 -7.49 18.35 -42.32
CA PHE A 170 -8.11 17.91 -41.06
C PHE A 170 -7.15 18.08 -39.87
N ALA A 171 -5.89 17.61 -39.98
CA ALA A 171 -4.90 17.81 -38.93
C ALA A 171 -4.65 19.31 -38.64
N THR A 172 -4.59 20.13 -39.70
CA THR A 172 -4.42 21.58 -39.57
C THR A 172 -5.64 22.24 -38.90
N ALA A 173 -6.86 21.79 -39.20
CA ALA A 173 -8.08 22.29 -38.55
C ALA A 173 -8.12 21.98 -37.04
N LEU A 174 -7.46 20.90 -36.62
CA LEU A 174 -7.25 20.53 -35.22
C LEU A 174 -6.02 21.21 -34.58
N GLY A 175 -5.29 22.05 -35.33
CA GLY A 175 -4.12 22.81 -34.89
C GLY A 175 -2.78 22.08 -34.97
N TYR A 176 -2.73 20.91 -35.62
CA TYR A 176 -1.51 20.13 -35.80
C TYR A 176 -0.86 20.45 -37.15
N THR A 177 0.25 21.17 -37.12
CA THR A 177 0.98 21.60 -38.33
C THR A 177 2.45 21.18 -38.36
N THR A 178 3.03 20.87 -37.21
CA THR A 178 4.43 20.43 -37.05
C THR A 178 4.50 19.00 -36.50
N ASP A 179 5.67 18.38 -36.65
CA ASP A 179 6.01 17.08 -36.04
C ASP A 179 5.09 15.90 -36.41
N LEU A 180 4.39 16.03 -37.55
CA LEU A 180 3.57 14.98 -38.13
C LEU A 180 4.40 14.09 -39.08
N THR A 181 4.27 12.79 -38.89
CA THR A 181 4.80 11.78 -39.83
C THR A 181 3.67 11.25 -40.71
N THR A 182 3.89 11.17 -42.03
CA THR A 182 2.88 10.68 -42.97
C THR A 182 3.14 9.22 -43.33
N ASP A 183 2.12 8.37 -43.22
CA ASP A 183 2.17 7.01 -43.79
C ASP A 183 1.96 7.08 -45.31
N ALA A 184 2.95 6.61 -46.07
CA ALA A 184 2.95 6.67 -47.53
C ALA A 184 1.91 5.75 -48.20
N LYS A 185 1.34 4.78 -47.47
CA LYS A 185 0.35 3.83 -47.98
C LYS A 185 -1.08 4.23 -47.66
N THR A 186 -1.33 4.77 -46.47
CA THR A 186 -2.69 5.14 -46.02
C THR A 186 -2.95 6.65 -46.06
N GLY A 187 -1.91 7.47 -46.20
CA GLY A 187 -2.05 8.94 -46.12
C GLY A 187 -2.42 9.45 -44.72
N THR A 188 -2.37 8.58 -43.70
CA THR A 188 -2.58 8.90 -42.29
C THR A 188 -1.42 9.76 -41.78
N MET A 189 -1.72 10.80 -41.00
CA MET A 189 -0.73 11.64 -40.35
C MET A 189 -0.65 11.28 -38.87
N THR A 190 0.54 11.11 -38.32
CA THR A 190 0.75 10.70 -36.92
C THR A 190 1.65 11.70 -36.20
N TYR A 191 1.15 12.27 -35.11
CA TYR A 191 1.96 12.89 -34.07
C TYR A 191 2.36 11.80 -33.06
N ASP A 192 3.66 11.70 -32.80
CA ASP A 192 4.24 10.78 -31.83
C ASP A 192 5.13 11.60 -30.91
N ALA A 193 4.69 11.76 -29.66
CA ALA A 193 5.38 12.60 -28.69
C ALA A 193 6.84 12.17 -28.47
N ALA A 194 7.15 10.87 -28.59
CA ALA A 194 8.51 10.37 -28.46
C ALA A 194 9.41 10.82 -29.61
N LYS A 195 8.88 10.89 -30.83
CA LYS A 195 9.64 11.38 -32.00
C LYS A 195 9.76 12.90 -32.04
N ALA A 196 8.76 13.60 -31.51
CA ALA A 196 8.77 15.05 -31.36
C ALA A 196 9.71 15.53 -30.23
N GLY A 197 10.26 14.62 -29.41
CA GLY A 197 11.12 14.97 -28.27
C GLY A 197 10.33 15.47 -27.05
N ASN A 198 9.01 15.24 -27.03
CA ASN A 198 8.07 15.64 -25.97
C ASN A 198 7.51 14.43 -25.21
N SER A 199 8.26 13.32 -25.16
CA SER A 199 7.90 12.16 -24.34
C SER A 199 7.96 12.50 -22.85
N GLY A 200 7.12 11.84 -22.06
CA GLY A 200 7.25 11.87 -20.62
C GLY A 200 8.60 11.30 -20.18
N THR A 201 9.15 11.84 -19.12
CA THR A 201 10.38 11.34 -18.48
C THR A 201 10.05 10.79 -17.11
N ASP A 202 10.66 9.67 -16.72
CA ASP A 202 10.54 9.15 -15.36
C ASP A 202 11.30 10.04 -14.37
N ALA A 203 10.92 9.99 -13.10
CA ALA A 203 11.69 10.64 -12.05
C ALA A 203 13.08 9.98 -11.96
N GLU A 204 14.13 10.79 -11.83
CA GLU A 204 15.47 10.27 -11.53
C GLU A 204 15.82 10.59 -10.09
N VAL A 205 16.07 9.55 -9.30
CA VAL A 205 16.42 9.67 -7.88
C VAL A 205 17.82 9.14 -7.63
N GLU A 206 18.64 9.94 -6.98
CA GLU A 206 19.96 9.56 -6.50
C GLU A 206 19.93 9.36 -4.99
N LEU A 207 20.45 8.22 -4.53
CA LEU A 207 20.56 7.91 -3.11
C LEU A 207 21.80 8.59 -2.51
N SER A 208 21.64 9.25 -1.37
CA SER A 208 22.76 9.88 -0.64
C SER A 208 23.51 8.88 0.25
N VAL A 209 23.90 7.72 -0.30
CA VAL A 209 24.57 6.62 0.44
C VAL A 209 25.72 7.11 1.33
N GLY A 210 25.59 6.93 2.64
CA GLY A 210 26.62 7.27 3.61
C GLY A 210 27.00 8.76 3.66
N LYS A 211 26.19 9.66 3.10
CA LYS A 211 26.45 11.11 3.13
C LYS A 211 25.77 11.75 4.34
N VAL A 212 26.45 12.74 4.92
CA VAL A 212 25.88 13.59 5.98
C VAL A 212 24.74 14.42 5.41
N ILE A 213 23.60 14.37 6.08
CA ILE A 213 22.40 15.12 5.70
C ILE A 213 22.67 16.60 5.97
N ALA A 214 22.33 17.44 4.99
CA ALA A 214 22.64 18.87 5.07
C ALA A 214 21.94 19.51 6.28
N GLY A 215 22.72 20.15 7.16
CA GLY A 215 22.18 20.85 8.34
C GLY A 215 21.95 19.97 9.57
N THR A 216 22.27 18.67 9.53
CA THR A 216 22.21 17.78 10.71
C THR A 216 23.55 17.08 10.94
N LYS A 217 23.67 16.34 12.05
CA LYS A 217 24.80 15.42 12.30
C LYS A 217 24.52 14.01 11.77
N ASP A 218 23.32 13.79 11.25
CA ASP A 218 22.84 12.47 10.84
C ASP A 218 23.38 12.13 9.46
N THR A 219 23.63 10.85 9.22
CA THR A 219 24.12 10.32 7.94
C THR A 219 23.03 9.45 7.34
N SER A 220 22.83 9.54 6.03
CA SER A 220 21.86 8.69 5.36
C SER A 220 22.26 7.21 5.45
N ILE A 221 21.30 6.37 5.81
CA ILE A 221 21.51 4.94 6.13
C ILE A 221 21.39 4.03 4.90
N PHE A 222 21.14 4.57 3.69
CA PHE A 222 21.18 3.74 2.48
C PHE A 222 22.53 3.05 2.33
N THR A 223 22.50 1.78 1.93
CA THR A 223 23.72 1.03 1.60
C THR A 223 24.12 1.31 0.14
N SER A 224 25.36 0.96 -0.22
CA SER A 224 25.84 1.07 -1.59
C SER A 224 25.22 0.06 -2.56
N THR A 225 24.52 -0.95 -2.07
CA THR A 225 23.86 -1.98 -2.90
C THR A 225 22.41 -1.64 -3.22
N ALA A 226 21.87 -0.59 -2.59
CA ALA A 226 20.50 -0.13 -2.86
C ALA A 226 20.36 0.34 -4.32
N THR A 227 19.31 -0.15 -4.96
CA THR A 227 18.93 0.16 -6.34
C THR A 227 17.62 0.94 -6.35
N VAL A 228 17.52 1.89 -7.29
CA VAL A 228 16.32 2.68 -7.50
C VAL A 228 15.66 2.21 -8.79
N ALA A 229 14.39 1.84 -8.71
CA ALA A 229 13.51 1.64 -9.85
C ALA A 229 12.45 2.75 -9.85
N THR A 230 12.15 3.29 -11.02
CA THR A 230 11.20 4.39 -11.18
C THR A 230 10.22 4.07 -12.32
N ASP A 231 8.92 4.20 -12.04
CA ASP A 231 7.85 4.14 -13.03
C ASP A 231 7.08 5.46 -12.95
N GLY A 232 7.34 6.37 -13.90
CA GLY A 232 6.83 7.73 -13.85
C GLY A 232 7.25 8.45 -12.58
N ASN A 233 6.27 8.74 -11.72
CA ASN A 233 6.46 9.44 -10.46
C ASN A 233 6.53 8.49 -9.24
N ARG A 234 6.32 7.19 -9.41
CA ARG A 234 6.50 6.16 -8.39
C ARG A 234 7.96 5.76 -8.35
N VAL A 235 8.56 5.86 -7.17
CA VAL A 235 9.96 5.50 -6.93
C VAL A 235 9.97 4.35 -5.93
N THR A 236 10.61 3.25 -6.31
CA THR A 236 10.81 2.08 -5.46
C THR A 236 12.30 1.87 -5.29
N ILE A 237 12.76 1.92 -4.05
CA ILE A 237 14.13 1.67 -3.65
C ILE A 237 14.18 0.27 -3.05
N THR A 238 14.99 -0.61 -3.63
CA THR A 238 15.19 -1.97 -3.15
C THR A 238 16.64 -2.22 -2.82
N ASP A 239 16.90 -3.10 -1.87
CA ASP A 239 18.27 -3.54 -1.55
C ASP A 239 18.24 -5.03 -1.15
N ARG A 240 19.40 -5.57 -0.76
CA ARG A 240 19.53 -6.94 -0.27
C ARG A 240 18.67 -7.18 0.97
N ASP A 241 18.42 -8.46 1.23
CA ASP A 241 17.74 -8.95 2.43
C ASP A 241 16.30 -8.43 2.63
N GLY A 242 15.65 -7.98 1.55
CA GLY A 242 14.23 -7.62 1.56
C GLY A 242 13.95 -6.15 1.87
N PHE A 243 14.97 -5.30 1.98
CA PHE A 243 14.78 -3.85 2.09
C PHE A 243 14.03 -3.33 0.86
N SER A 244 12.87 -2.72 1.12
CA SER A 244 12.07 -2.00 0.14
C SER A 244 11.52 -0.72 0.76
N MET A 245 11.56 0.37 0.00
CA MET A 245 10.92 1.64 0.30
C MET A 245 10.30 2.19 -0.98
N SER A 246 9.01 2.47 -0.98
CA SER A 246 8.32 3.08 -2.11
C SER A 246 7.68 4.40 -1.72
N PHE A 247 7.63 5.34 -2.66
CA PHE A 247 6.96 6.62 -2.48
C PHE A 247 6.56 7.23 -3.83
N LEU A 248 5.66 8.21 -3.79
CA LEU A 248 5.32 9.05 -4.94
C LEU A 248 5.98 10.42 -4.83
N ALA A 249 6.67 10.83 -5.88
CA ALA A 249 7.17 12.20 -6.03
C ALA A 249 6.12 13.09 -6.72
N LYS A 250 5.85 14.26 -6.17
CA LYS A 250 4.94 15.25 -6.76
C LYS A 250 5.57 15.91 -7.99
N GLU A 251 4.73 16.21 -8.97
CA GLU A 251 5.09 16.74 -10.28
C GLU A 251 6.02 17.97 -10.24
N GLY A 252 6.98 18.01 -11.17
CA GLY A 252 7.80 19.19 -11.45
C GLY A 252 8.70 19.67 -10.30
N LYS A 253 8.84 18.90 -9.21
CA LYS A 253 9.67 19.26 -8.05
C LYS A 253 10.90 18.38 -7.97
N THR A 254 12.05 19.04 -7.99
CA THR A 254 13.36 18.45 -7.75
C THR A 254 13.88 18.87 -6.39
N GLY A 255 14.79 18.10 -5.82
CA GLY A 255 15.48 18.47 -4.60
C GLY A 255 15.75 17.30 -3.68
N LYS A 256 16.43 17.62 -2.58
CA LYS A 256 16.70 16.66 -1.52
C LYS A 256 15.44 16.43 -0.70
N THR A 257 15.22 15.16 -0.35
CA THR A 257 14.18 14.73 0.57
C THR A 257 14.81 13.81 1.61
N VAL A 258 14.47 14.03 2.87
CA VAL A 258 14.87 13.19 3.99
C VAL A 258 13.64 12.47 4.52
N PHE A 259 13.70 11.15 4.49
CA PHE A 259 12.77 10.28 5.20
C PHE A 259 13.32 9.99 6.60
N ASP A 260 12.53 10.30 7.61
CA ASP A 260 12.79 9.94 9.00
C ASP A 260 11.89 8.75 9.36
N VAL A 261 12.50 7.56 9.33
CA VAL A 261 11.83 6.30 9.69
C VAL A 261 11.92 6.16 11.19
N THR A 262 10.79 6.21 11.87
CA THR A 262 10.75 6.12 13.34
C THR A 262 10.63 4.68 13.81
N ASP A 263 10.98 4.41 15.07
CA ASP A 263 10.66 3.14 15.73
C ASP A 263 9.30 3.21 16.46
N ILE A 264 8.43 4.13 16.04
CA ILE A 264 7.14 4.41 16.69
C ILE A 264 6.03 3.84 15.81
N GLY A 265 5.07 3.17 16.43
CA GLY A 265 3.83 2.69 15.80
C GLY A 265 3.60 1.20 15.96
N ASN A 266 4.66 0.43 16.17
CA ASN A 266 4.55 -1.00 16.48
C ASN A 266 3.73 -1.25 17.76
N MET A 267 2.93 -2.32 17.71
CA MET A 267 2.22 -2.80 18.89
C MET A 267 3.13 -3.78 19.64
N THR A 268 3.63 -3.37 20.80
CA THR A 268 4.37 -4.28 21.68
C THR A 268 3.41 -5.09 22.55
N LEU A 269 3.44 -6.42 22.42
CA LEU A 269 2.75 -7.35 23.29
C LEU A 269 3.72 -7.93 24.30
N HIS A 270 3.32 -7.98 25.57
CA HIS A 270 4.03 -8.78 26.57
C HIS A 270 3.49 -10.20 26.52
N ILE A 271 4.34 -11.17 26.16
CA ILE A 271 3.95 -12.55 25.87
C ILE A 271 4.51 -13.54 26.91
N GLY A 272 4.92 -13.05 28.08
CA GLY A 272 5.62 -13.84 29.07
C GLY A 272 5.42 -13.34 30.50
N ALA A 273 6.04 -14.04 31.45
CA ALA A 273 6.00 -13.72 32.88
C ALA A 273 7.24 -12.93 33.36
N ASN A 274 8.30 -12.85 32.53
CA ASN A 274 9.57 -12.23 32.88
C ASN A 274 9.82 -10.93 32.08
N GLU A 275 10.69 -10.07 32.61
CA GLU A 275 11.15 -8.87 31.92
C GLU A 275 11.75 -9.20 30.53
N HIS A 276 11.52 -8.31 29.56
CA HIS A 276 11.96 -8.43 28.17
C HIS A 276 11.31 -9.55 27.33
N GLN A 277 10.29 -10.25 27.83
CA GLN A 277 9.47 -11.17 27.03
C GLN A 277 8.41 -10.43 26.22
N ASN A 278 8.88 -9.56 25.33
CA ASN A 278 8.05 -8.71 24.49
C ASN A 278 8.07 -9.19 23.04
N MET A 279 6.99 -8.89 22.33
CA MET A 279 6.81 -9.18 20.93
C MET A 279 6.26 -7.94 20.24
N ASP A 280 7.08 -7.35 19.37
CA ASP A 280 6.65 -6.23 18.56
C ASP A 280 5.91 -6.75 17.33
N VAL A 281 4.66 -6.34 17.20
CA VAL A 281 3.79 -6.63 16.08
C VAL A 281 3.68 -5.37 15.24
N ARG A 282 4.23 -5.45 14.04
CA ARG A 282 4.09 -4.44 13.01
C ARG A 282 3.16 -4.96 11.92
N ILE A 283 2.09 -4.23 11.64
CA ILE A 283 1.16 -4.54 10.55
C ILE A 283 1.12 -3.32 9.64
N GLN A 284 1.50 -3.53 8.38
CA GLN A 284 1.47 -2.49 7.36
C GLN A 284 0.03 -2.09 7.04
N GLU A 285 -0.17 -0.83 6.68
CA GLU A 285 -1.46 -0.39 6.13
C GLU A 285 -1.79 -1.17 4.85
N ILE A 286 -3.02 -1.68 4.76
CA ILE A 286 -3.55 -2.33 3.56
C ILE A 286 -4.76 -1.52 3.12
N SER A 287 -4.56 -0.60 2.18
CA SER A 287 -5.59 0.27 1.61
C SER A 287 -5.38 0.39 0.10
N CYS A 288 -6.40 0.82 -0.66
CA CYS A 288 -6.23 1.00 -2.11
C CYS A 288 -5.10 1.99 -2.45
N GLU A 289 -4.87 2.96 -1.56
CA GLU A 289 -3.83 3.96 -1.69
C GLU A 289 -2.42 3.37 -1.52
N THR A 290 -2.22 2.54 -0.49
CA THR A 290 -0.92 1.90 -0.21
C THR A 290 -0.61 0.73 -1.14
N LEU A 291 -1.65 0.08 -1.66
CA LEU A 291 -1.56 -0.96 -2.68
C LEU A 291 -1.39 -0.42 -4.11
N TYR A 292 -1.45 0.91 -4.32
CA TYR A 292 -1.36 1.55 -5.64
C TYR A 292 -2.42 1.07 -6.65
N ILE A 293 -3.62 0.74 -6.17
CA ILE A 293 -4.76 0.28 -6.99
C ILE A 293 -5.89 1.31 -7.06
N ASP A 294 -5.68 2.53 -6.55
CA ASP A 294 -6.69 3.59 -6.52
C ASP A 294 -7.02 4.12 -7.92
N ASP A 295 -6.00 4.34 -8.75
CA ASP A 295 -6.10 4.86 -10.13
C ASP A 295 -6.22 3.75 -11.19
N LEU A 296 -6.88 2.64 -10.85
CA LEU A 296 -7.17 1.57 -11.82
C LEU A 296 -8.39 1.91 -12.67
N ASP A 297 -8.16 1.96 -13.98
CA ASP A 297 -9.21 2.12 -14.99
C ASP A 297 -9.02 1.12 -16.14
N VAL A 298 -9.98 0.20 -16.32
CA VAL A 298 -9.98 -0.83 -17.37
C VAL A 298 -10.72 -0.42 -18.64
N THR A 299 -11.37 0.75 -18.64
CA THR A 299 -12.09 1.28 -19.82
C THR A 299 -11.12 1.69 -20.93
N THR A 300 -9.92 2.12 -20.53
CA THR A 300 -8.84 2.59 -21.40
C THR A 300 -8.20 1.48 -22.25
N VAL A 301 -7.36 1.88 -23.22
CA VAL A 301 -6.75 0.95 -24.18
C VAL A 301 -5.70 0.04 -23.52
N THR A 302 -4.82 0.55 -22.65
CA THR A 302 -3.78 -0.25 -21.96
C THR A 302 -4.06 -0.47 -20.47
N GLY A 303 -5.15 0.10 -19.96
CA GLY A 303 -5.57 0.00 -18.57
C GLY A 303 -5.73 -1.43 -18.07
N ALA A 304 -6.22 -2.36 -18.90
CA ALA A 304 -6.41 -3.76 -18.50
C ALA A 304 -5.08 -4.48 -18.20
N ASP A 305 -4.07 -4.36 -19.07
CA ASP A 305 -2.75 -4.99 -18.87
C ASP A 305 -2.04 -4.40 -17.64
N ARG A 306 -2.23 -3.10 -17.44
CA ARG A 306 -1.68 -2.38 -16.29
C ARG A 306 -2.41 -2.75 -15.00
N ALA A 307 -3.72 -2.94 -15.04
CA ALA A 307 -4.50 -3.39 -13.90
C ALA A 307 -4.04 -4.78 -13.44
N ILE A 308 -3.76 -5.69 -14.36
CA ILE A 308 -3.19 -7.00 -14.01
C ILE A 308 -1.85 -6.84 -13.28
N SER A 309 -0.95 -6.04 -13.82
CA SER A 309 0.38 -5.84 -13.21
C SER A 309 0.30 -5.18 -11.83
N ALA A 310 -0.55 -4.16 -11.67
CA ALA A 310 -0.76 -3.47 -10.39
C ALA A 310 -1.46 -4.38 -9.36
N LEU A 311 -2.41 -5.22 -9.79
CA LEU A 311 -3.06 -6.19 -8.91
C LEU A 311 -2.09 -7.29 -8.47
N ASP A 312 -1.18 -7.75 -9.33
CA ASP A 312 -0.14 -8.71 -8.95
C ASP A 312 0.78 -8.15 -7.87
N ASP A 313 1.23 -6.90 -8.02
CA ASP A 313 2.00 -6.17 -7.00
C ASP A 313 1.20 -6.06 -5.68
N ALA A 314 -0.08 -5.69 -5.75
CA ALA A 314 -0.96 -5.56 -4.59
C ALA A 314 -1.17 -6.91 -3.88
N ILE A 315 -1.40 -7.99 -4.63
CA ILE A 315 -1.53 -9.35 -4.09
C ILE A 315 -0.24 -9.77 -3.40
N ALA A 316 0.93 -9.48 -3.97
CA ALA A 316 2.21 -9.78 -3.36
C ALA A 316 2.36 -9.06 -1.99
N MET A 317 1.97 -7.79 -1.91
CA MET A 317 2.00 -7.01 -0.66
C MET A 317 1.02 -7.57 0.39
N VAL A 318 -0.21 -7.92 0.00
CA VAL A 318 -1.18 -8.56 0.90
C VAL A 318 -0.68 -9.94 1.36
N SER A 319 -0.06 -10.71 0.47
CA SER A 319 0.51 -12.02 0.79
C SER A 319 1.66 -11.90 1.80
N ASP A 320 2.52 -10.89 1.66
CA ASP A 320 3.57 -10.58 2.64
C ASP A 320 2.97 -10.22 4.01
N ALA A 321 1.98 -9.31 4.04
CA ALA A 321 1.30 -8.94 5.28
C ALA A 321 0.63 -10.15 5.97
N ARG A 322 -0.04 -11.03 5.22
CA ARG A 322 -0.62 -12.28 5.74
C ARG A 322 0.44 -13.24 6.27
N SER A 323 1.56 -13.37 5.58
CA SER A 323 2.67 -14.22 6.00
C SER A 323 3.25 -13.76 7.33
N LYS A 324 3.36 -12.44 7.53
CA LYS A 324 3.80 -11.83 8.80
C LYS A 324 2.81 -12.07 9.94
N ILE A 325 1.51 -11.87 9.69
CA ILE A 325 0.47 -12.16 10.70
C ILE A 325 0.53 -13.63 11.11
N GLY A 326 0.67 -14.56 10.17
CA GLY A 326 0.84 -15.98 10.49
C GLY A 326 2.12 -16.28 11.28
N ALA A 327 3.22 -15.57 11.02
CA ALA A 327 4.42 -15.68 11.85
C ALA A 327 4.20 -15.18 13.27
N TYR A 328 3.45 -14.08 13.45
CA TYR A 328 3.08 -13.58 14.76
C TYR A 328 2.16 -14.55 15.51
N GLU A 329 1.16 -15.13 14.84
CA GLU A 329 0.28 -16.16 15.41
C GLU A 329 1.08 -17.37 15.92
N ASN A 330 2.00 -17.91 15.12
CA ASN A 330 2.85 -19.02 15.52
C ASN A 330 3.70 -18.70 16.76
N ARG A 331 4.22 -17.47 16.85
CA ARG A 331 4.99 -17.03 18.03
C ARG A 331 4.11 -16.90 19.27
N LEU A 332 2.88 -16.40 19.11
CA LEU A 332 1.91 -16.31 20.21
C LEU A 332 1.48 -17.71 20.68
N GLU A 333 1.22 -18.64 19.77
CA GLU A 333 0.87 -20.03 20.13
C GLU A 333 2.00 -20.72 20.89
N TYR A 334 3.25 -20.54 20.44
CA TYR A 334 4.42 -21.04 21.16
C TYR A 334 4.55 -20.41 22.55
N ALA A 335 4.35 -19.09 22.67
CA ALA A 335 4.39 -18.39 23.94
C ALA A 335 3.30 -18.91 24.90
N THR A 336 2.07 -19.09 24.42
CA THR A 336 0.97 -19.68 25.19
C THR A 336 1.32 -21.08 25.68
N SER A 337 1.79 -21.98 24.81
CA SER A 337 2.17 -23.33 25.20
C SER A 337 3.30 -23.36 26.25
N SER A 338 4.26 -22.44 26.13
CA SER A 338 5.33 -22.29 27.12
C SER A 338 4.81 -21.74 28.45
N LEU A 339 3.84 -20.82 28.43
CA LEU A 339 3.21 -20.26 29.62
C LEU A 339 2.34 -21.29 30.33
N ASP A 340 1.58 -22.11 29.61
CA ASP A 340 0.79 -23.20 30.19
C ASP A 340 1.69 -24.20 30.94
N THR A 341 2.83 -24.56 30.33
CA THR A 341 3.83 -25.42 30.97
C THR A 341 4.42 -24.76 32.22
N PHE A 342 4.66 -23.45 32.18
CA PHE A 342 5.15 -22.71 33.33
C PHE A 342 4.10 -22.64 34.46
N GLU A 343 2.83 -22.43 34.11
CA GLU A 343 1.70 -22.44 35.04
C GLU A 343 1.55 -23.81 35.74
N GLU A 344 1.68 -24.91 35.00
CA GLU A 344 1.68 -26.27 35.56
C GLU A 344 2.83 -26.45 36.57
N ASN A 345 4.06 -26.09 36.18
CA ASN A 345 5.22 -26.18 37.06
C ASN A 345 5.10 -25.29 38.31
N MET A 346 4.54 -24.09 38.17
CA MET A 346 4.30 -23.20 39.30
C MET A 346 3.20 -23.72 40.23
N THR A 347 2.15 -24.32 39.67
CA THR A 347 1.08 -24.96 40.45
C THR A 347 1.62 -26.16 41.22
N ASP A 348 2.45 -26.99 40.60
CA ASP A 348 3.12 -28.12 41.26
C ASP A 348 4.08 -27.66 42.39
N ALA A 349 4.85 -26.60 42.14
CA ALA A 349 5.74 -26.02 43.14
C ALA A 349 4.94 -25.42 44.31
N MET A 350 3.81 -24.77 44.02
CA MET A 350 2.89 -24.26 45.03
C MET A 350 2.27 -25.39 45.84
N SER A 351 1.75 -26.44 45.18
CA SER A 351 1.18 -27.63 45.83
C SER A 351 2.20 -28.28 46.77
N ARG A 352 3.47 -28.42 46.36
CA ARG A 352 4.53 -28.91 47.26
C ARG A 352 4.79 -28.04 48.49
N LEU A 353 4.49 -26.75 48.42
CA LEU A 353 4.75 -25.79 49.49
C LEU A 353 3.51 -25.59 50.39
N THR A 354 2.31 -25.65 49.83
CA THR A 354 1.06 -25.38 50.56
C THR A 354 0.27 -26.61 50.91
N ASP A 355 0.31 -27.63 50.07
CA ASP A 355 -0.50 -28.82 50.28
C ASP A 355 0.22 -29.76 51.22
N VAL A 356 -0.57 -30.38 52.11
CA VAL A 356 -0.06 -31.33 53.08
C VAL A 356 0.01 -32.73 52.47
N ASP A 357 1.06 -33.48 52.77
CA ASP A 357 1.08 -34.92 52.48
C ASP A 357 0.08 -35.63 53.42
N MET A 358 -1.10 -35.93 52.86
CA MET A 358 -2.18 -36.60 53.59
C MET A 358 -1.75 -37.93 54.22
N ALA A 359 -0.76 -38.64 53.67
CA ALA A 359 -0.30 -39.90 54.25
C ALA A 359 0.48 -39.67 55.56
N GLU A 360 1.37 -38.68 55.57
CA GLU A 360 2.12 -38.30 56.78
C GLU A 360 1.19 -37.66 57.81
N GLU A 361 0.33 -36.73 57.39
CA GLU A 361 -0.58 -36.04 58.31
C GLU A 361 -1.61 -36.99 58.92
N MET A 362 -2.12 -37.98 58.18
CA MET A 362 -2.99 -39.01 58.75
C MET A 362 -2.26 -39.94 59.71
N THR A 363 -0.95 -40.18 59.49
CA THR A 363 -0.13 -40.95 60.44
C THR A 363 0.06 -40.16 61.75
N ASN A 364 0.37 -38.87 61.65
CA ASN A 364 0.46 -37.98 62.81
C ASN A 364 -0.91 -37.85 63.50
N TYR A 365 -1.99 -37.64 62.75
CA TYR A 365 -3.35 -37.55 63.28
C TYR A 365 -3.78 -38.83 64.00
N THR A 366 -3.50 -40.01 63.43
CA THR A 366 -3.79 -41.29 64.09
C THR A 366 -2.91 -41.50 65.32
N GLN A 367 -1.63 -41.14 65.27
CA GLN A 367 -0.74 -41.14 66.43
C GLN A 367 -1.29 -40.23 67.54
N TYR A 368 -1.70 -39.01 67.22
CA TYR A 368 -2.29 -38.07 68.18
C TYR A 368 -3.61 -38.58 68.74
N ASN A 369 -4.46 -39.22 67.93
CA ASN A 369 -5.70 -39.85 68.41
C ASN A 369 -5.42 -41.01 69.36
N VAL A 370 -4.48 -41.90 69.03
CA VAL A 370 -4.06 -42.99 69.91
C VAL A 370 -3.42 -42.45 71.18
N LEU A 371 -2.61 -41.39 71.10
CA LEU A 371 -2.03 -40.72 72.26
C LEU A 371 -3.09 -40.07 73.14
N GLN A 372 -4.12 -39.45 72.56
CA GLN A 372 -5.24 -38.89 73.31
C GLN A 372 -6.07 -40.00 73.99
N GLN A 373 -6.37 -41.10 73.28
CA GLN A 373 -7.08 -42.25 73.85
C GLN A 373 -6.26 -42.94 74.96
N ALA A 374 -4.95 -43.10 74.75
CA ALA A 374 -4.03 -43.62 75.76
C ALA A 374 -3.90 -42.64 76.94
N GLY A 375 -3.85 -41.33 76.69
CA GLY A 375 -3.84 -40.29 77.71
C GLY A 375 -5.08 -40.34 78.59
N VAL A 376 -6.27 -40.49 77.99
CA VAL A 376 -7.54 -40.70 78.71
C VAL A 376 -7.54 -42.03 79.48
N SER A 377 -7.04 -43.11 78.89
CA SER A 377 -6.95 -44.43 79.55
C SER A 377 -5.97 -44.42 80.73
N VAL A 378 -4.80 -43.80 80.59
CA VAL A 378 -3.81 -43.64 81.65
C VAL A 378 -4.33 -42.69 82.73
N LEU A 379 -5.02 -41.60 82.38
CA LEU A 379 -5.71 -40.74 83.34
C LEU A 379 -6.82 -41.48 84.10
N SER A 380 -7.58 -42.36 83.43
CA SER A 380 -8.58 -43.21 84.08
C SER A 380 -7.93 -44.21 85.04
N GLN A 381 -6.87 -44.89 84.61
CA GLN A 381 -6.18 -45.91 85.41
C GLN A 381 -5.39 -45.28 86.57
N ALA A 382 -4.85 -44.08 86.38
CA ALA A 382 -4.25 -43.25 87.43
C ALA A 382 -5.29 -42.68 88.41
N ASN A 383 -6.55 -42.53 88.01
CA ASN A 383 -7.67 -42.22 88.92
C ASN A 383 -8.19 -43.45 89.69
N ASP A 384 -8.08 -44.65 89.12
CA ASP A 384 -8.50 -45.91 89.75
C ASP A 384 -7.48 -46.45 90.76
N LEU A 385 -6.18 -46.21 90.55
CA LEU A 385 -5.12 -46.66 91.46
C LEU A 385 -5.28 -46.09 92.90
N PRO A 386 -5.58 -44.79 93.10
CA PRO A 386 -5.94 -44.23 94.40
C PRO A 386 -7.22 -44.85 95.00
N GLN A 387 -8.24 -45.16 94.19
CA GLN A 387 -9.50 -45.75 94.68
C GLN A 387 -9.30 -47.19 95.17
N ASN A 388 -8.47 -47.98 94.49
CA ASN A 388 -8.12 -49.34 94.92
C ASN A 388 -7.27 -49.34 96.20
N VAL A 389 -6.35 -48.39 96.36
CA VAL A 389 -5.60 -48.21 97.61
C VAL A 389 -6.55 -47.85 98.77
N LEU A 390 -7.59 -47.05 98.51
CA LEU A 390 -8.62 -46.76 99.51
C LEU A 390 -9.46 -47.98 99.88
N SER A 391 -9.72 -48.90 98.94
CA SER A 391 -10.41 -50.18 99.18
C SER A 391 -9.57 -51.22 99.93
N LEU A 392 -8.24 -51.12 99.90
CA LEU A 392 -7.32 -51.98 100.66
C LEU A 392 -7.06 -51.47 102.09
N LEU A 393 -7.44 -50.22 102.37
CA LEU A 393 -7.32 -49.56 103.68
C LEU A 393 -8.64 -49.54 104.47
N GLN A 394 -9.72 -50.10 103.91
CA GLN A 394 -10.94 -50.49 104.63
C GLN A 394 -10.94 -52.00 104.84
#